data_AF-A0A367PFH4-F1
#
_entry.id   AF-A0A367PFH4-F1
#
_cell.length_a   1.000
_cell.length_b   1.000
_cell.length_c   1.000
_cell.angle_alpha   90.00
_cell.angle_beta   90.00
_cell.angle_gamma   90.00
#
_symmetry.space_group_name_H-M   'P 1'
#
loop_
_entity.id
_entity.type
_entity.pdbx_description
1 polymer ?
#
loop_
_entity_poly.entity_id
_entity_poly.type
_entity_poly.pdbx_seq_one_letter_code
_entity_poly.pdbx_strand_id
1 'polypeptide(L)'
;MKPRQDAQEWRRFYILDEKNRPVQVTDHDEWSRWMADNDLVFRRTLLEQSGGMVTTRFRGVSEAAPTDTPLFITRVTGLAEQDNESFGAQTLDAALEEHERIVQKLLRQLTGR
;
A
#
# COMPACT_ATOMS: atom_id res chain seq x y z
N MET A 1 -11.79 23.96 -27.16
CA MET A 1 -10.96 23.09 -26.31
C MET A 1 -11.85 21.98 -25.78
N LYS A 2 -11.62 20.72 -26.14
CA LYS A 2 -12.36 19.57 -25.56
C LYS A 2 -11.77 19.27 -24.17
N PRO A 3 -12.58 19.00 -23.14
CA PRO A 3 -12.06 18.60 -21.85
C PRO A 3 -11.39 17.22 -21.98
N ARG A 4 -10.22 17.07 -21.37
CA ARG A 4 -9.52 15.79 -21.18
C ARG A 4 -10.42 14.90 -20.30
N GLN A 5 -11.33 14.12 -20.88
CA GLN A 5 -12.17 13.17 -20.13
C GLN A 5 -11.55 11.75 -20.08
N ASP A 6 -10.62 11.43 -20.97
CA ASP A 6 -10.18 10.05 -21.18
C ASP A 6 -9.21 9.46 -20.12
N ALA A 7 -8.73 10.25 -19.15
CA ALA A 7 -7.79 9.75 -18.12
C ALA A 7 -8.47 9.32 -16.80
N GLN A 8 -9.68 9.78 -16.55
CA GLN A 8 -10.42 9.50 -15.32
C GLN A 8 -11.28 8.23 -15.44
N GLU A 9 -11.71 7.88 -16.66
CA GLU A 9 -12.54 6.70 -16.94
C GLU A 9 -11.84 5.35 -16.67
N TRP A 10 -10.53 5.38 -16.44
CA TRP A 10 -9.69 4.18 -16.31
C TRP A 10 -9.14 3.96 -14.89
N ARG A 11 -9.63 4.67 -13.89
CA ARG A 11 -9.23 4.45 -12.48
C ARG A 11 -10.35 3.75 -11.74
N ARG A 12 -10.00 2.67 -11.03
CA ARG A 12 -10.91 1.98 -10.14
C ARG A 12 -10.60 2.41 -8.71
N PHE A 13 -11.62 2.91 -8.02
CA PHE A 13 -11.51 3.38 -6.65
C PHE A 13 -11.95 2.28 -5.69
N TYR A 14 -11.21 2.12 -4.61
CA TYR A 14 -11.49 1.14 -3.57
C TYR A 14 -11.44 1.80 -2.21
N ILE A 15 -12.40 1.43 -1.37
CA ILE A 15 -12.41 1.71 0.07
C ILE A 15 -12.33 0.39 0.82
N LEU A 16 -12.17 0.43 2.14
CA LEU A 16 -12.21 -0.78 2.96
C LEU A 16 -13.55 -0.90 3.67
N ASP A 17 -14.10 -2.12 3.67
CA ASP A 17 -15.24 -2.45 4.52
C ASP A 17 -14.82 -2.61 6.00
N GLU A 18 -15.79 -2.87 6.87
CA GLU A 18 -15.57 -3.09 8.31
C GLU A 18 -14.64 -4.29 8.61
N LYS A 19 -14.41 -5.18 7.63
CA LYS A 19 -13.53 -6.34 7.72
C LYS A 19 -12.19 -6.09 7.01
N ASN A 20 -11.88 -4.84 6.66
CA ASN A 20 -10.69 -4.42 5.92
C ASN A 20 -10.55 -5.07 4.54
N ARG A 21 -11.67 -5.37 3.89
CA ARG A 21 -11.69 -5.90 2.53
C ARG A 21 -11.86 -4.76 1.53
N PRO A 22 -11.09 -4.75 0.43
CA PRO A 22 -11.24 -3.74 -0.60
C PRO A 22 -12.58 -3.89 -1.32
N VAL A 23 -13.41 -2.86 -1.26
CA VAL A 23 -14.69 -2.73 -1.96
C VAL A 23 -14.56 -1.64 -3.02
N GLN A 24 -14.91 -1.95 -4.26
CA GLN A 24 -14.87 -0.99 -5.35
C GLN A 24 -16.03 0.01 -5.21
N VAL A 25 -15.72 1.31 -5.33
CA VAL A 25 -16.70 2.39 -5.41
C VAL A 25 -16.60 3.10 -6.76
N THR A 26 -17.73 3.62 -7.23
CA THR A 26 -17.80 4.35 -8.50
C THR A 26 -17.70 5.86 -8.32
N ASP A 27 -18.07 6.37 -7.14
CA ASP A 27 -18.01 7.79 -6.83
C ASP A 27 -16.62 8.19 -6.32
N HIS A 28 -15.97 9.11 -7.04
CA HIS A 28 -14.66 9.64 -6.69
C HIS A 28 -14.71 10.54 -5.44
N ASP A 29 -15.78 11.34 -5.25
CA ASP A 29 -15.90 12.23 -4.10
C ASP A 29 -16.13 11.43 -2.82
N GLU A 30 -16.93 10.36 -2.89
CA GLU A 30 -17.08 9.40 -1.80
C GLU A 30 -15.74 8.75 -1.44
N TRP A 31 -15.03 8.23 -2.44
CA TRP A 31 -13.70 7.65 -2.26
C TRP A 31 -12.72 8.65 -1.64
N SER A 32 -12.67 9.88 -2.17
CA SER A 32 -11.72 10.89 -1.73
C SER A 32 -11.96 11.32 -0.29
N ARG A 33 -13.24 11.45 0.13
CA ARG A 33 -13.57 11.75 1.53
C ARG A 33 -13.19 10.59 2.44
N TRP A 34 -13.54 9.37 2.05
CA TRP A 34 -13.20 8.18 2.84
C TRP A 34 -11.69 8.04 3.03
N MET A 35 -10.90 8.23 1.97
CA MET A 35 -9.43 8.16 2.04
C MET A 35 -8.81 9.27 2.90
N ALA A 36 -9.46 10.43 3.02
CA ALA A 36 -8.99 11.54 3.86
C ALA A 36 -9.34 11.32 5.35
N ASP A 37 -10.48 10.70 5.62
CA ASP A 37 -10.99 10.50 6.98
C ASP A 37 -10.42 9.25 7.67
N ASN A 38 -9.87 8.29 6.92
CA ASN A 38 -9.39 7.01 7.44
C ASN A 38 -7.85 6.94 7.51
N ASP A 39 -7.32 6.32 8.57
CA ASP A 39 -5.91 5.96 8.63
C ASP A 39 -5.65 4.76 7.71
N LEU A 40 -4.78 4.98 6.73
CA LEU A 40 -4.48 3.98 5.70
C LEU A 40 -3.24 3.15 6.03
N VAL A 41 -2.57 3.41 7.17
CA VAL A 41 -1.34 2.75 7.59
C VAL A 41 -1.69 1.64 8.58
N PHE A 42 -1.66 0.41 8.10
CA PHE A 42 -2.02 -0.76 8.90
C PHE A 42 -0.90 -1.22 9.81
N ARG A 43 0.35 -1.05 9.38
CA ARG A 43 1.51 -1.47 10.18
C ARG A 43 2.73 -0.63 9.85
N ARG A 44 3.45 -0.26 10.90
CA ARG A 44 4.74 0.43 10.82
C ARG A 44 5.70 -0.21 11.78
N THR A 45 6.84 -0.69 11.26
CA THR A 45 7.90 -1.29 12.05
C THR A 45 9.18 -0.50 11.86
N LEU A 46 9.74 0.00 12.96
CA LEU A 46 11.05 0.65 13.00
C LEU A 46 12.13 -0.40 13.26
N LEU A 47 13.15 -0.42 12.42
CA LEU A 47 14.35 -1.23 12.58
C LEU A 47 15.37 -0.38 13.35
N GLU A 48 15.30 -0.42 14.68
CA GLU A 48 16.04 0.49 15.58
C GLU A 48 17.56 0.52 15.33
N GLN A 49 18.14 -0.61 14.92
CA GLN A 49 19.59 -0.73 14.69
C GLN A 49 20.08 -0.04 13.42
N SER A 50 19.21 0.16 12.42
CA SER A 50 19.57 0.73 11.13
C SER A 50 18.87 2.06 10.82
N GLY A 51 17.85 2.43 11.62
CA GLY A 51 16.98 3.57 11.32
C GLY A 51 15.99 3.31 10.17
N GLY A 52 15.99 2.09 9.62
CA GLY A 52 15.07 1.68 8.56
C GLY A 52 13.63 1.56 9.06
N MET A 53 12.66 1.80 8.19
CA MET A 53 11.24 1.70 8.50
C MET A 53 10.52 0.93 7.41
N VAL A 54 9.76 -0.09 7.83
CA VAL A 54 8.85 -0.85 6.97
C VAL A 54 7.43 -0.38 7.25
N THR A 55 6.72 0.07 6.22
CA THR A 55 5.35 0.60 6.35
C THR A 55 4.42 -0.11 5.38
N THR A 56 3.32 -0.67 5.89
CA THR A 56 2.24 -1.25 5.09
C THR A 56 1.04 -0.34 5.10
N ARG A 57 0.58 0.05 3.92
CA ARG A 57 -0.55 0.96 3.75
C ARG A 57 -1.50 0.54 2.65
N PHE A 58 -2.73 1.02 2.72
CA PHE A 58 -3.71 0.92 1.64
C PHE A 58 -3.58 2.10 0.67
N ARG A 59 -3.59 1.79 -0.63
CA ARG A 59 -3.50 2.76 -1.74
C ARG A 59 -4.88 3.24 -2.18
N GLY A 60 -5.91 2.38 -2.09
CA GLY A 60 -7.28 2.72 -2.45
C GLY A 60 -7.55 3.01 -3.93
N VAL A 61 -6.55 2.93 -4.82
CA VAL A 61 -6.74 3.17 -6.26
C VAL A 61 -5.95 2.16 -7.08
N SER A 62 -6.60 1.66 -8.13
CA SER A 62 -6.04 0.78 -9.15
C SER A 62 -6.18 1.42 -10.53
N GLU A 63 -5.18 1.22 -11.38
CA GLU A 63 -5.22 1.64 -12.78
C GLU A 63 -5.98 0.58 -13.62
N ALA A 64 -6.55 0.97 -14.77
CA ALA A 64 -7.43 0.10 -15.56
C ALA A 64 -6.79 -1.22 -15.99
N ALA A 65 -5.46 -1.26 -16.06
CA ALA A 65 -4.71 -2.47 -16.30
C ALA A 65 -3.34 -2.41 -15.61
N PRO A 66 -2.86 -3.55 -15.06
CA PRO A 66 -3.59 -4.80 -14.87
C PRO A 66 -4.55 -4.74 -13.65
N THR A 67 -5.63 -5.53 -13.72
CA THR A 67 -6.61 -5.72 -12.63
C THR A 67 -5.97 -6.18 -11.32
N ASP A 68 -4.77 -6.78 -11.41
CA ASP A 68 -3.94 -7.21 -10.27
C ASP A 68 -3.15 -6.08 -9.62
N THR A 69 -3.44 -4.80 -9.92
CA THR A 69 -2.74 -3.69 -9.26
C THR A 69 -2.91 -3.82 -7.75
N PRO A 70 -1.80 -3.94 -7.00
CA PRO A 70 -1.85 -4.16 -5.57
C PRO A 70 -2.46 -2.96 -4.86
N LEU A 71 -3.48 -3.23 -4.04
CA LEU A 71 -4.18 -2.22 -3.26
C LEU A 71 -3.50 -1.95 -1.91
N PHE A 72 -2.71 -2.91 -1.43
CA PHE A 72 -1.89 -2.76 -0.25
C PHE A 72 -0.42 -2.71 -0.66
N ILE A 73 0.31 -1.74 -0.13
CA ILE A 73 1.73 -1.53 -0.45
C ILE A 73 2.52 -1.55 0.85
N THR A 74 3.50 -2.46 0.91
CA THR A 74 4.54 -2.47 1.93
C THR A 74 5.80 -1.82 1.37
N ARG A 75 6.24 -0.72 1.96
CA ARG A 75 7.43 0.02 1.52
C ARG A 75 8.49 0.02 2.61
N VAL A 76 9.75 -0.12 2.18
CA VAL A 76 10.93 0.05 3.03
C VAL A 76 11.53 1.44 2.76
N THR A 77 11.89 2.14 3.83
CA THR A 77 12.49 3.49 3.80
C THR A 77 13.59 3.61 4.84
N GLY A 78 14.56 4.52 4.66
CA GLY A 78 15.63 4.73 5.63
C GLY A 78 16.72 3.65 5.62
N LEU A 79 16.81 2.86 4.55
CA LEU A 79 17.87 1.89 4.28
C LEU A 79 18.45 2.23 2.91
N ALA A 80 19.63 2.86 2.85
CA ALA A 80 20.17 3.45 1.62
C ALA A 80 20.19 2.53 0.38
N GLU A 81 20.33 1.20 0.56
CA GLU A 81 20.32 0.22 -0.54
C GLU A 81 18.91 -0.28 -0.93
N GLN A 82 17.92 -0.18 -0.03
CA GLN A 82 16.54 -0.65 -0.22
C GLN A 82 15.50 0.47 -0.18
N ASP A 83 15.95 1.70 -0.03
CA ASP A 83 15.12 2.89 -0.17
C ASP A 83 14.51 2.84 -1.58
N ASN A 84 13.17 2.70 -1.62
CA ASN A 84 12.31 2.53 -2.80
C ASN A 84 11.83 1.11 -3.13
N GLU A 85 12.22 0.09 -2.35
CA GLU A 85 11.59 -1.23 -2.51
C GLU A 85 10.14 -1.19 -2.02
N SER A 86 9.20 -1.52 -2.92
CA SER A 86 7.76 -1.52 -2.66
C SER A 86 7.19 -2.88 -3.07
N PHE A 87 6.47 -3.50 -2.14
CA PHE A 87 5.86 -4.81 -2.30
C PHE A 87 4.35 -4.66 -2.28
N GLY A 88 3.70 -5.20 -3.29
CA GLY A 88 2.27 -5.09 -3.47
C GLY A 88 1.52 -6.35 -3.06
N ALA A 89 0.37 -6.19 -2.42
CA ALA A 89 -0.58 -7.27 -2.13
C ALA A 89 -2.02 -6.85 -2.44
N GLN A 90 -2.85 -7.83 -2.77
CA GLN A 90 -4.27 -7.63 -3.09
C GLN A 90 -5.16 -7.59 -1.84
N THR A 91 -4.74 -8.24 -0.75
CA THR A 91 -5.47 -8.31 0.51
C THR A 91 -4.61 -7.78 1.66
N LEU A 92 -5.27 -7.33 2.73
CA LEU A 92 -4.58 -6.86 3.93
C LEU A 92 -3.75 -7.99 4.56
N ASP A 93 -4.31 -9.19 4.73
CA ASP A 93 -3.61 -10.34 5.30
C ASP A 93 -2.30 -10.63 4.55
N ALA A 94 -2.36 -10.74 3.22
CA ALA A 94 -1.16 -10.97 2.42
C ALA A 94 -0.14 -9.83 2.55
N ALA A 95 -0.60 -8.58 2.68
CA ALA A 95 0.28 -7.43 2.91
C ALA A 95 0.99 -7.48 4.27
N LEU A 96 0.29 -7.95 5.30
CA LEU A 96 0.82 -8.09 6.66
C LEU A 96 1.78 -9.28 6.77
N GLU A 97 1.48 -10.42 6.14
CA GLU A 97 2.41 -11.54 6.04
C GLU A 97 3.70 -11.14 5.33
N GLU A 98 3.57 -10.42 4.20
CA GLU A 98 4.73 -9.93 3.46
C GLU A 98 5.51 -8.89 4.27
N HIS A 99 4.83 -8.03 5.03
CA HIS A 99 5.48 -7.11 5.97
C HIS A 99 6.35 -7.86 6.99
N GLU A 100 5.80 -8.89 7.63
CA GLU A 100 6.54 -9.68 8.62
C GLU A 100 7.74 -10.39 7.99
N ARG A 101 7.55 -10.96 6.80
CA ARG A 101 8.63 -11.59 6.05
C ARG A 101 9.75 -10.60 5.74
N ILE A 102 9.43 -9.39 5.29
CA ILE A 102 10.40 -8.34 4.99
C ILE A 102 11.13 -7.93 6.26
N VAL A 103 10.42 -7.62 7.35
CA VAL A 103 11.03 -7.25 8.63
C VAL A 103 12.00 -8.33 9.11
N GLN A 104 11.59 -9.60 9.09
CA GLN A 104 12.45 -10.71 9.49
C GLN A 104 13.68 -10.86 8.60
N LYS A 105 13.52 -10.72 7.28
CA LYS A 105 14.64 -10.75 6.32
C LYS A 105 15.64 -9.63 6.61
N LEU A 106 15.16 -8.41 6.85
CA LEU A 106 16.00 -7.24 7.15
C LEU A 106 16.71 -7.41 8.49
N LEU A 107 16.02 -7.89 9.53
CA LEU A 107 16.64 -8.16 10.83
C LEU A 107 17.75 -9.20 10.74
N ARG A 108 17.57 -10.27 9.95
CA ARG A 108 18.63 -11.27 9.70
C ARG A 108 19.85 -10.68 9.01
N GLN A 109 19.63 -9.87 7.97
CA GLN A 109 20.71 -9.19 7.26
C GLN A 109 21.49 -8.24 8.19
N LEU A 110 20.79 -7.50 9.06
CA LEU A 110 21.40 -6.57 10.02
C LEU A 110 22.16 -7.28 11.16
N THR A 111 21.68 -8.46 11.58
CA THR A 111 22.32 -9.24 12.66
C THR A 111 23.38 -10.21 12.15
N GLY A 112 23.60 -10.27 10.83
CA GLY A 112 24.61 -11.13 10.19
C GLY A 112 24.38 -12.62 10.39
N ARG A 113 23.13 -13.05 10.61
CA ARG A 113 22.78 -14.44 10.94
C ARG A 113 21.78 -15.07 9.97
#